data_AF-A0A1D6GE76-F1
#
_entry.id   AF-A0A1D6GE76-F1
#
_cell.length_a   1.000
_cell.length_b   1.000
_cell.length_c   1.000
_cell.angle_alpha   90.00
_cell.angle_beta   90.00
_cell.angle_gamma   90.00
#
_symmetry.space_group_name_H-M   'P 1'
#
loop_
_entity.id
_entity.type
_entity.pdbx_description
1 polymer ?
#
loop_
_entity_poly.entity_id
_entity_poly.type
_entity_poly.pdbx_seq_one_letter_code
_entity_poly.pdbx_strand_id
1 'polypeptide(L)'
;MIFPFSGSYVSTTLAGSHNKSILGRFTYLFIVLQEHCVIESKPDHFLDDLRLHNPWTELKQFAKSIDINDKDPVVHKHTPYIVVLVRLAEKWADAHDGNMPSTRQEKKEFKDLIRAHMLNVDEENYKEAVDSSYKVSVTPGISNEIHQIIDDDSAEVNSSSEDFWILVAALKEFISKEGNGELPLEGTIPDMTSLTEYYVSLQKIYQAKAEFDCLALEHHVKEILKQIGRDPDSISRAYIKTFCKNSRKLRICRYRSFKEEFSSPIVSEIQRYFSDEDCSYAMNFYILLRAVDRLAANYSRLPGIFDSEIDEDIPRLKTVAASVLSEMGLNGASLSQDLVTEMCRFGGAEIHPVAAFIGGVASQEVIKLVTKQFVPLGGTFIFNGIDLKSQVLVL
;
A
#
# COMPACT_ATOMS: atom_id res chain seq x y z
N MET A 1 14.95 8.42 -8.41
CA MET A 1 15.52 9.79 -8.36
C MET A 1 14.41 10.76 -8.73
N ILE A 2 14.09 11.72 -7.86
CA ILE A 2 13.17 12.80 -8.20
C ILE A 2 13.95 13.76 -9.08
N PHE A 3 13.72 13.70 -10.39
CA PHE A 3 14.35 14.61 -11.35
C PHE A 3 13.40 15.75 -11.67
N PRO A 4 13.79 17.02 -11.49
CA PRO A 4 13.32 18.05 -12.39
C PRO A 4 13.99 17.79 -13.76
N PHE A 5 13.16 17.44 -14.75
CA PHE A 5 13.44 17.46 -16.18
C PHE A 5 14.92 17.37 -16.63
N SER A 6 15.34 16.16 -17.01
CA SER A 6 16.16 15.98 -18.21
C SER A 6 16.14 14.51 -18.66
N GLY A 7 15.55 14.26 -19.83
CA GLY A 7 15.68 13.01 -20.55
C GLY A 7 17.01 12.98 -21.27
N SER A 8 18.10 12.67 -20.56
CA SER A 8 19.33 12.13 -21.12
C SER A 8 20.32 11.92 -19.98
N TYR A 9 20.86 10.71 -19.88
CA TYR A 9 22.07 10.44 -19.10
C TYR A 9 23.12 11.52 -19.37
N VAL A 10 23.84 11.93 -18.32
CA VAL A 10 24.94 12.90 -18.29
C VAL A 10 24.53 14.33 -17.89
N SER A 11 25.09 14.75 -16.76
CA SER A 11 25.22 16.12 -16.29
C SER A 11 25.53 17.11 -17.42
N THR A 12 24.67 18.10 -17.61
CA THR A 12 25.12 19.43 -18.07
C THR A 12 24.04 20.45 -17.70
N THR A 13 24.38 21.28 -16.71
CA THR A 13 23.87 22.64 -16.56
C THR A 13 23.89 23.34 -17.93
N LEU A 14 22.73 23.44 -18.55
CA LEU A 14 22.44 24.40 -19.60
C LEU A 14 21.42 25.38 -19.03
N ALA A 15 21.84 26.63 -18.91
CA ALA A 15 20.97 27.76 -18.64
C ALA A 15 19.76 27.71 -19.60
N GLY A 16 18.54 27.63 -19.07
CA GLY A 16 17.31 27.81 -19.85
C GLY A 16 16.21 26.75 -19.76
N SER A 17 16.18 25.83 -18.78
CA SER A 17 14.97 25.02 -18.55
C SER A 17 13.97 25.80 -17.68
N HIS A 18 12.88 26.27 -18.28
CA HIS A 18 11.81 27.02 -17.61
C HIS A 18 10.86 26.15 -16.76
N ASN A 19 11.23 24.91 -16.44
CA ASN A 19 10.32 23.95 -15.84
C ASN A 19 10.27 24.16 -14.33
N LYS A 20 9.31 24.97 -13.88
CA LYS A 20 9.01 25.17 -12.48
C LYS A 20 7.97 24.15 -12.01
N SER A 21 8.32 23.36 -11.00
CA SER A 21 7.39 22.44 -10.33
C SER A 21 6.30 23.17 -9.53
N ILE A 22 6.53 24.46 -9.24
CA ILE A 22 5.64 25.35 -8.50
C ILE A 22 5.29 26.53 -9.42
N LEU A 23 4.00 26.77 -9.61
CA LEU A 23 3.50 27.90 -10.37
C LEU A 23 2.42 28.61 -9.57
N GLY A 24 2.79 29.73 -8.98
CA GLY A 24 1.96 30.50 -8.06
C GLY A 24 1.46 29.63 -6.92
N ARG A 25 0.16 29.36 -6.91
CA ARG A 25 -0.52 28.62 -5.85
C ARG A 25 -0.65 27.12 -6.12
N PHE A 26 -0.19 26.64 -7.26
CA PHE A 26 -0.25 25.23 -7.60
C PHE A 26 1.15 24.62 -7.68
N THR A 27 1.21 23.31 -7.46
CA THR A 27 2.45 22.54 -7.56
C THR A 27 2.14 21.11 -7.93
N TYR A 28 3.13 20.42 -8.49
CA TYR A 28 3.03 19.01 -8.80
C TYR A 28 4.30 18.24 -8.43
N LEU A 29 4.17 16.93 -8.28
CA LEU A 29 5.25 15.98 -8.02
C LEU A 29 4.93 14.68 -8.75
N PHE A 30 5.91 14.09 -9.42
CA PHE A 30 5.79 12.78 -10.03
C PHE A 30 7.03 11.94 -9.71
N ILE A 31 6.83 10.63 -9.61
CA ILE A 31 7.90 9.66 -9.34
C ILE A 31 8.15 8.86 -10.61
N VAL A 32 9.41 8.87 -11.08
CA VAL A 32 9.83 8.04 -12.22
C VAL A 32 10.75 6.94 -11.73
N LEU A 33 10.26 5.72 -11.82
CA LEU A 33 10.97 4.50 -11.49
C LEU A 33 10.33 3.33 -12.24
N GLN A 34 11.10 2.38 -12.76
CA GLN A 34 10.48 1.24 -13.44
C GLN A 34 9.69 0.38 -12.46
N GLU A 35 10.31 -0.02 -11.35
CA GLU A 35 9.72 -0.89 -10.35
C GLU A 35 10.25 -0.59 -8.94
N HIS A 36 9.35 -0.53 -7.96
CA HIS A 36 9.66 -0.40 -6.54
C HIS A 36 9.00 -1.52 -5.74
N CYS A 37 9.80 -2.43 -5.21
CA CYS A 37 9.31 -3.50 -4.33
C CYS A 37 9.39 -3.07 -2.87
N VAL A 38 8.26 -3.18 -2.16
CA VAL A 38 8.08 -2.76 -0.76
C VAL A 38 7.69 -3.98 0.07
N ILE A 39 8.50 -4.26 1.09
CA ILE A 39 8.21 -5.31 2.07
C ILE A 39 7.40 -4.74 3.22
N GLU A 40 7.84 -3.63 3.81
CA GLU A 40 7.19 -3.00 4.97
C GLU A 40 6.25 -1.88 4.53
N SER A 41 5.13 -2.25 3.89
CA SER A 41 4.16 -1.28 3.35
C SER A 41 3.36 -0.51 4.42
N LYS A 42 3.29 -1.05 5.65
CA LYS A 42 2.63 -0.44 6.82
C LYS A 42 1.21 0.05 6.52
N PRO A 43 0.27 -0.85 6.16
CA PRO A 43 -1.12 -0.48 5.89
C PRO A 43 -1.81 0.07 7.14
N ASP A 44 -2.65 1.09 6.96
CA ASP A 44 -3.42 1.72 8.06
C ASP A 44 -4.43 0.74 8.70
N HIS A 45 -4.98 -0.15 7.89
CA HIS A 45 -5.90 -1.19 8.33
C HIS A 45 -5.37 -2.55 7.92
N PHE A 46 -5.12 -3.41 8.90
CA PHE A 46 -4.82 -4.82 8.67
C PHE A 46 -5.50 -5.67 9.74
N LEU A 47 -5.82 -6.90 9.37
CA LEU A 47 -6.36 -7.89 10.28
C LEU A 47 -5.20 -8.69 10.89
N ASP A 48 -5.26 -8.93 12.19
CA ASP A 48 -4.31 -9.79 12.88
C ASP A 48 -4.34 -11.22 12.30
N ASP A 49 -3.17 -11.79 12.00
CA ASP A 49 -3.06 -13.18 11.54
C ASP A 49 -3.12 -14.16 12.72
N LEU A 50 -4.31 -14.28 13.33
CA LEU A 50 -4.52 -15.15 14.49
C LEU A 50 -4.73 -16.63 14.14
N ARG A 51 -4.96 -16.97 12.87
CA ARG A 51 -5.25 -18.34 12.40
C ARG A 51 -6.38 -19.06 13.16
N LEU A 52 -7.38 -18.34 13.67
CA LEU A 52 -8.48 -18.96 14.44
C LEU A 52 -9.39 -19.84 13.58
N HIS A 53 -9.46 -19.59 12.27
CA HIS A 53 -10.15 -20.44 11.31
C HIS A 53 -9.46 -21.80 11.10
N ASN A 54 -8.14 -21.87 11.30
CA ASN A 54 -7.35 -23.09 11.16
C ASN A 54 -6.17 -23.10 12.16
N PRO A 55 -6.44 -23.29 13.47
CA PRO A 55 -5.40 -23.24 14.47
C PRO A 55 -4.49 -24.46 14.36
N TRP A 56 -3.18 -24.25 14.43
CA TRP A 56 -2.19 -25.33 14.38
C TRP A 56 -2.13 -26.09 15.71
N THR A 57 -1.45 -27.23 15.71
CA THR A 57 -1.47 -28.21 16.80
C THR A 57 -1.12 -27.61 18.17
N GLU A 58 -0.06 -26.81 18.24
CA GLU A 58 0.46 -26.23 19.46
C GLU A 58 -0.51 -25.18 20.05
N LEU A 59 -1.16 -24.39 19.20
CA LEU A 59 -2.20 -23.44 19.62
C LEU A 59 -3.42 -24.17 20.19
N LYS A 60 -3.86 -25.26 19.52
CA LYS A 60 -4.96 -26.10 20.02
C LYS A 60 -4.61 -26.76 21.36
N GLN A 61 -3.39 -27.26 21.50
CA GLN A 61 -2.91 -27.89 22.75
C GLN A 61 -2.88 -26.88 23.90
N PHE A 62 -2.35 -25.68 23.68
CA PHE A 62 -2.35 -24.62 24.69
C PHE A 62 -3.77 -24.22 25.09
N ALA A 63 -4.66 -24.01 24.12
CA ALA A 63 -6.04 -23.69 24.41
C ALA A 63 -6.72 -24.79 25.24
N LYS A 64 -6.45 -26.08 24.94
CA LYS A 64 -6.96 -27.23 25.70
C LYS A 64 -6.43 -27.32 27.12
N SER A 65 -5.25 -26.76 27.40
CA SER A 65 -4.65 -26.79 28.74
C SER A 65 -5.34 -25.83 29.73
N ILE A 66 -6.16 -24.90 29.23
CA ILE A 66 -6.89 -23.92 30.04
C ILE A 66 -8.36 -24.34 30.11
N ASP A 67 -8.89 -24.45 31.33
CA ASP A 67 -10.31 -24.70 31.54
C ASP A 67 -11.11 -23.40 31.45
N ILE A 68 -11.86 -23.25 30.36
CA ILE A 68 -12.75 -22.09 30.15
C ILE A 68 -14.00 -22.12 31.03
N ASN A 69 -14.23 -23.19 31.80
CA ASN A 69 -15.33 -23.28 32.78
C ASN A 69 -14.84 -23.13 34.22
N ASP A 70 -13.61 -22.67 34.42
CA ASP A 70 -13.08 -22.40 35.76
C ASP A 70 -14.01 -21.43 36.50
N LYS A 71 -14.33 -21.77 37.75
CA LYS A 71 -15.21 -20.98 38.60
C LYS A 71 -14.46 -19.90 39.37
N ASP A 72 -13.12 -19.90 39.34
CA ASP A 72 -12.32 -18.79 39.86
C ASP A 72 -12.58 -17.53 38.99
N PRO A 73 -13.22 -16.49 39.55
CA PRO A 73 -13.57 -15.29 38.79
C PRO A 73 -12.34 -14.56 38.24
N VAL A 74 -11.17 -14.70 38.89
CA VAL A 74 -9.94 -14.05 38.43
C VAL A 74 -9.41 -14.76 37.20
N VAL A 75 -9.30 -16.09 37.23
CA VAL A 75 -8.79 -16.88 36.10
C VAL A 75 -9.73 -16.78 34.91
N HIS A 76 -11.05 -16.87 35.14
CA HIS A 76 -12.07 -16.81 34.11
C HIS A 76 -12.08 -15.45 33.37
N LYS A 77 -12.02 -14.33 34.11
CA LYS A 77 -11.97 -12.95 33.54
C LYS A 77 -10.68 -12.62 32.79
N HIS A 78 -9.61 -13.35 33.08
CA HIS A 78 -8.29 -13.10 32.53
C HIS A 78 -7.81 -14.27 31.64
N THR A 79 -8.74 -15.07 31.12
CA THR A 79 -8.46 -16.04 30.06
C THR A 79 -8.46 -15.31 28.71
N PRO A 80 -7.37 -15.41 27.90
CA PRO A 80 -7.30 -14.73 26.61
C PRO A 80 -8.48 -15.06 25.70
N TYR A 81 -9.05 -14.06 25.02
CA TYR A 81 -10.19 -14.28 24.11
C TYR A 81 -9.86 -15.28 22.99
N ILE A 82 -8.59 -15.36 22.56
CA ILE A 82 -8.12 -16.35 21.58
C ILE A 82 -8.35 -17.78 22.08
N VAL A 83 -8.07 -18.04 23.35
CA VAL A 83 -8.28 -19.35 23.97
C VAL A 83 -9.77 -19.67 24.03
N VAL A 84 -10.59 -18.70 24.46
CA VAL A 84 -12.06 -18.83 24.48
C VAL A 84 -12.58 -19.19 23.08
N LEU A 85 -12.15 -18.46 22.05
CA LEU A 85 -12.58 -18.68 20.67
C LEU A 85 -12.15 -20.05 20.15
N VAL A 86 -10.89 -20.47 20.35
CA VAL A 86 -10.42 -21.79 19.90
C VAL A 86 -11.22 -22.91 20.57
N ARG A 87 -11.48 -22.82 21.87
CA ARG A 87 -12.20 -23.86 22.63
C ARG A 87 -13.67 -23.94 22.27
N LEU A 88 -14.33 -22.80 22.13
CA LEU A 88 -15.74 -22.77 21.74
C LEU A 88 -15.93 -23.11 20.27
N ALA A 89 -14.97 -22.78 19.39
CA ALA A 89 -14.97 -23.20 18.00
C ALA A 89 -14.84 -24.72 17.86
N GLU A 90 -13.96 -25.37 18.64
CA GLU A 90 -13.88 -26.84 18.70
C GLU A 90 -15.22 -27.45 19.15
N LYS A 91 -15.80 -26.94 20.24
CA LYS A 91 -17.12 -27.40 20.74
C LYS A 91 -18.24 -27.20 19.72
N TRP A 92 -18.20 -26.09 18.97
CA TRP A 92 -19.14 -25.83 17.89
C TRP A 92 -18.96 -26.86 16.76
N ALA A 93 -17.72 -27.06 16.30
CA ALA A 93 -17.39 -27.99 15.24
C ALA A 93 -17.81 -29.44 15.59
N ASP A 94 -17.58 -29.88 16.82
CA ASP A 94 -18.01 -31.21 17.31
C ASP A 94 -19.53 -31.42 17.19
N ALA A 95 -20.33 -30.35 17.33
CA ALA A 95 -21.79 -30.39 17.21
C ALA A 95 -22.30 -30.20 15.76
N HIS A 96 -21.43 -29.85 14.81
CA HIS A 96 -21.78 -29.47 13.44
C HIS A 96 -20.90 -30.18 12.39
N ASP A 97 -20.56 -31.46 12.63
CA ASP A 97 -19.79 -32.30 11.70
C ASP A 97 -18.44 -31.71 11.27
N GLY A 98 -17.76 -31.01 12.19
CA GLY A 98 -16.46 -30.37 11.95
C GLY A 98 -16.55 -28.99 11.30
N ASN A 99 -17.73 -28.47 11.01
CA ASN A 99 -17.91 -27.21 10.30
C ASN A 99 -17.89 -26.00 11.24
N MET A 100 -17.23 -24.92 10.80
CA MET A 100 -17.24 -23.62 11.50
C MET A 100 -18.51 -22.83 11.19
N PRO A 101 -18.92 -21.89 12.07
CA PRO A 101 -20.10 -21.06 11.83
C PRO A 101 -19.95 -20.27 10.53
N SER A 102 -20.79 -20.52 9.54
CA SER A 102 -20.65 -19.97 8.19
C SER A 102 -21.77 -18.98 7.86
N THR A 103 -23.01 -19.34 8.18
CA THR A 103 -24.19 -18.52 7.87
C THR A 103 -24.35 -17.37 8.86
N ARG A 104 -25.13 -16.34 8.49
CA ARG A 104 -25.45 -15.23 9.41
C ARG A 104 -26.13 -15.73 10.68
N GLN A 105 -26.96 -16.77 10.57
CA GLN A 105 -27.66 -17.37 11.69
C GLN A 105 -26.68 -18.13 12.59
N GLU A 106 -25.84 -19.00 12.03
CA GLU A 106 -24.80 -19.73 12.78
C GLU A 106 -23.82 -18.77 13.48
N LYS A 107 -23.40 -17.70 12.81
CA LYS A 107 -22.54 -16.67 13.41
C LYS A 107 -23.21 -15.97 14.59
N LYS A 108 -24.53 -15.78 14.54
CA LYS A 108 -25.29 -15.23 15.66
C LYS A 108 -25.37 -16.24 16.81
N GLU A 109 -25.69 -17.49 16.51
CA GLU A 109 -25.75 -18.58 17.48
C GLU A 109 -24.40 -18.82 18.16
N PHE A 110 -23.30 -18.74 17.41
CA PHE A 110 -21.95 -18.82 17.96
C PHE A 110 -21.64 -17.64 18.90
N LYS A 111 -22.05 -16.41 18.56
CA LYS A 111 -21.96 -15.27 19.49
C LYS A 111 -22.79 -15.49 20.76
N ASP A 112 -23.97 -16.07 20.63
CA ASP A 112 -24.82 -16.38 21.77
C ASP A 112 -24.23 -17.51 22.62
N LEU A 113 -23.55 -18.49 22.01
CA LEU A 113 -22.77 -19.52 22.70
C LEU A 113 -21.64 -18.90 23.53
N ILE A 114 -20.89 -17.94 22.97
CA ILE A 114 -19.83 -17.23 23.71
C ILE A 114 -20.44 -16.49 24.91
N ARG A 115 -21.53 -15.74 24.70
CA ARG A 115 -22.22 -15.01 25.78
C ARG A 115 -22.76 -15.92 26.87
N ALA A 116 -23.21 -17.13 26.52
CA ALA A 116 -23.71 -18.10 27.49
C ALA A 116 -22.62 -18.65 28.42
N HIS A 117 -21.34 -18.54 28.05
CA HIS A 117 -20.21 -18.90 28.92
C HIS A 117 -19.73 -17.72 29.79
N MET A 118 -20.30 -16.52 29.63
CA MET A 118 -20.02 -15.40 30.53
C MET A 118 -20.66 -15.67 31.89
N LEU A 119 -19.87 -15.52 32.96
CA LEU A 119 -20.36 -15.60 34.34
C LEU A 119 -20.89 -14.25 34.83
N ASN A 120 -20.32 -13.15 34.32
CA ASN A 120 -20.67 -11.79 34.72
C ASN A 120 -20.72 -10.85 33.50
N VAL A 121 -21.38 -9.70 33.66
CA VAL A 121 -21.54 -8.70 32.57
C VAL A 121 -20.25 -7.90 32.32
N ASP A 122 -19.33 -7.89 33.28
CA ASP A 122 -18.09 -7.12 33.26
C ASP A 122 -16.87 -7.92 32.76
N GLU A 123 -17.08 -9.06 32.09
CA GLU A 123 -16.01 -9.89 31.53
C GLU A 123 -15.56 -9.38 30.15
N GLU A 124 -14.60 -8.45 30.16
CA GLU A 124 -14.07 -7.82 28.94
C GLU A 124 -13.47 -8.84 27.96
N ASN A 125 -12.78 -9.88 28.43
CA ASN A 125 -12.22 -10.94 27.59
C ASN A 125 -13.29 -11.68 26.75
N TYR A 126 -14.49 -11.88 27.30
CA TYR A 126 -15.61 -12.48 26.56
C TYR A 126 -16.27 -11.48 25.61
N LYS A 127 -16.30 -10.18 25.94
CA LYS A 127 -16.72 -9.15 24.99
C LYS A 127 -15.78 -9.09 23.80
N GLU A 128 -14.47 -9.09 24.04
CA GLU A 128 -13.42 -9.21 23.01
C GLU A 128 -13.62 -10.47 22.14
N ALA A 129 -13.96 -11.60 22.75
CA ALA A 129 -14.27 -12.84 22.03
C ALA A 129 -15.51 -12.70 21.14
N VAL A 130 -16.59 -12.10 21.63
CA VAL A 130 -17.81 -11.85 20.83
C VAL A 130 -17.50 -10.95 19.64
N ASP A 131 -16.73 -9.88 19.84
CA ASP A 131 -16.37 -8.92 18.81
C ASP A 131 -15.43 -9.53 17.77
N SER A 132 -14.51 -10.40 18.21
CA SER A 132 -13.54 -11.11 17.35
C SER A 132 -14.05 -12.46 16.82
N SER A 133 -15.25 -12.90 17.18
CA SER A 133 -15.79 -14.23 16.82
C SER A 133 -15.81 -14.51 15.32
N TYR A 134 -15.96 -13.48 14.49
CA TYR A 134 -15.93 -13.62 13.03
C TYR A 134 -14.59 -14.17 12.51
N LYS A 135 -13.48 -13.99 13.25
CA LYS A 135 -12.14 -14.50 12.89
C LYS A 135 -12.06 -16.04 12.88
N VAL A 136 -12.98 -16.73 13.54
CA VAL A 136 -13.12 -18.20 13.50
C VAL A 136 -13.72 -18.66 12.16
N SER A 137 -14.63 -17.85 11.61
CA SER A 137 -15.38 -18.18 10.40
C SER A 137 -14.74 -17.66 9.12
N VAL A 138 -13.92 -16.62 9.23
CA VAL A 138 -13.33 -15.93 8.08
C VAL A 138 -11.92 -16.43 7.86
N THR A 139 -11.71 -17.11 6.73
CA THR A 139 -10.37 -17.39 6.21
C THR A 139 -9.84 -16.10 5.60
N PRO A 140 -8.73 -15.52 6.10
CA PRO A 140 -8.14 -14.32 5.51
C PRO A 140 -7.73 -14.53 4.04
N GLY A 141 -7.35 -15.77 3.69
CA GLY A 141 -6.86 -16.12 2.37
C GLY A 141 -5.60 -15.35 1.99
N ILE A 142 -5.19 -15.50 0.73
CA ILE A 142 -4.16 -14.67 0.12
C ILE A 142 -4.90 -13.61 -0.72
N SER A 143 -4.55 -12.33 -0.56
CA SER A 143 -5.22 -11.27 -1.31
C SER A 143 -4.85 -11.31 -2.79
N ASN A 144 -5.71 -10.74 -3.64
CA ASN A 144 -5.47 -10.67 -5.08
C ASN A 144 -4.14 -9.97 -5.40
N GLU A 145 -3.78 -8.93 -4.63
CA GLU A 145 -2.51 -8.22 -4.82
C GLU A 145 -1.31 -9.13 -4.55
N ILE A 146 -1.38 -10.00 -3.54
CA ILE A 146 -0.29 -10.93 -3.24
C ILE A 146 -0.25 -12.07 -4.26
N HIS A 147 -1.40 -12.55 -4.73
CA HIS A 147 -1.45 -13.50 -5.84
C HIS A 147 -0.78 -12.93 -7.10
N GLN A 148 -1.09 -11.68 -7.48
CA GLN A 148 -0.45 -11.01 -8.61
C GLN A 148 1.07 -10.93 -8.45
N ILE A 149 1.59 -10.77 -7.23
CA ILE A 149 3.04 -10.77 -6.97
C ILE A 149 3.63 -12.19 -7.12
N ILE A 150 2.97 -13.21 -6.58
CA ILE A 150 3.44 -14.61 -6.62
C ILE A 150 3.42 -15.18 -8.04
N ASP A 151 2.45 -14.73 -8.85
CA ASP A 151 2.25 -15.17 -10.23
C ASP A 151 2.88 -14.22 -11.26
N ASP A 152 3.65 -13.23 -10.82
CA ASP A 152 4.39 -12.34 -11.70
C ASP A 152 5.55 -13.07 -12.39
N ASP A 153 5.78 -12.79 -13.68
CA ASP A 153 6.89 -13.36 -14.46
C ASP A 153 8.26 -13.10 -13.81
N SER A 154 8.41 -12.00 -13.05
CA SER A 154 9.65 -11.67 -12.34
C SER A 154 10.00 -12.67 -11.22
N ALA A 155 9.03 -13.49 -10.78
CA ALA A 155 9.27 -14.60 -9.85
C ALA A 155 9.93 -15.81 -10.54
N GLU A 156 10.03 -15.85 -11.87
CA GLU A 156 10.88 -16.79 -12.61
C GLU A 156 12.35 -16.34 -12.55
N VAL A 157 12.98 -16.64 -11.42
CA VAL A 157 14.28 -16.05 -11.07
C VAL A 157 15.47 -16.65 -11.81
N ASN A 158 16.48 -15.81 -12.02
CA ASN A 158 17.78 -16.16 -12.58
C ASN A 158 18.91 -15.45 -11.82
N SER A 159 20.16 -15.62 -12.26
CA SER A 159 21.34 -15.08 -11.56
C SER A 159 21.37 -13.55 -11.42
N SER A 160 20.60 -12.82 -12.23
CA SER A 160 20.47 -11.35 -12.19
C SER A 160 19.23 -10.84 -11.44
N SER A 161 18.37 -11.73 -10.95
CA SER A 161 17.16 -11.35 -10.23
C SER A 161 17.46 -10.68 -8.89
N GLU A 162 16.69 -9.64 -8.58
CA GLU A 162 16.72 -8.94 -7.30
C GLU A 162 16.31 -9.86 -6.14
N ASP A 163 16.86 -9.63 -4.96
CA ASP A 163 16.62 -10.46 -3.76
C ASP A 163 15.14 -10.55 -3.40
N PHE A 164 14.37 -9.48 -3.64
CA PHE A 164 12.92 -9.49 -3.43
C PHE A 164 12.22 -10.59 -4.23
N TRP A 165 12.56 -10.75 -5.50
CA TRP A 165 11.92 -11.72 -6.38
C TRP A 165 12.35 -13.15 -6.04
N ILE A 166 13.58 -13.35 -5.55
CA ILE A 166 14.03 -14.63 -5.00
C ILE A 166 13.22 -15.03 -3.77
N LEU A 167 12.91 -14.06 -2.88
CA LEU A 167 12.04 -14.29 -1.73
C LEU A 167 10.60 -14.62 -2.15
N VAL A 168 10.07 -13.97 -3.20
CA VAL A 168 8.75 -14.28 -3.76
C VAL A 168 8.72 -15.69 -4.37
N ALA A 169 9.76 -16.09 -5.10
CA ALA A 169 9.88 -17.45 -5.61
C ALA A 169 9.92 -18.49 -4.47
N ALA A 170 10.70 -18.23 -3.42
CA ALA A 170 10.72 -19.08 -2.23
C ALA A 170 9.37 -19.12 -1.50
N LEU A 171 8.65 -17.99 -1.47
CA LEU A 171 7.32 -17.89 -0.89
C LEU A 171 6.31 -18.76 -1.64
N LYS A 172 6.39 -18.80 -2.97
CA LYS A 172 5.56 -19.67 -3.81
C LYS A 172 5.76 -21.15 -3.45
N GLU A 173 7.01 -21.56 -3.30
CA GLU A 173 7.36 -22.93 -2.86
C GLU A 173 6.82 -23.22 -1.46
N PHE A 174 7.02 -22.30 -0.50
CA PHE A 174 6.52 -22.42 0.87
C PHE A 174 4.99 -22.61 0.91
N ILE A 175 4.24 -21.78 0.19
CA ILE A 175 2.77 -21.85 0.14
C ILE A 175 2.32 -23.23 -0.32
N SER A 176 2.98 -23.79 -1.35
CA SER A 176 2.62 -25.10 -1.92
C SER A 176 2.97 -26.29 -1.03
N LYS A 177 3.96 -26.13 -0.13
CA LYS A 177 4.52 -27.19 0.72
C LYS A 177 4.12 -26.95 2.19
N GLU A 178 4.98 -26.30 2.97
CA GLU A 178 4.82 -26.18 4.42
C GLU A 178 3.64 -25.28 4.82
N GLY A 179 3.31 -24.30 3.97
CA GLY A 179 2.25 -23.32 4.19
C GLY A 179 0.84 -23.87 3.98
N ASN A 180 0.67 -25.00 3.27
CA ASN A 180 -0.63 -25.59 2.95
C ASN A 180 -1.64 -24.57 2.36
N GLY A 181 -1.18 -23.74 1.42
CA GLY A 181 -1.99 -22.68 0.80
C GLY A 181 -2.00 -21.36 1.57
N GLU A 182 -1.30 -21.25 2.69
CA GLU A 182 -1.18 -20.02 3.49
C GLU A 182 0.22 -19.42 3.44
N LEU A 183 0.29 -18.11 3.69
CA LEU A 183 1.53 -17.37 3.85
C LEU A 183 2.21 -17.69 5.20
N PRO A 184 3.53 -17.43 5.36
CA PRO A 184 4.21 -17.53 6.66
C PRO A 184 3.49 -16.72 7.74
N LEU A 185 3.42 -17.25 8.95
CA LEU A 185 2.78 -16.56 10.07
C LEU A 185 3.55 -15.29 10.47
N GLU A 186 2.84 -14.18 10.72
CA GLU A 186 3.45 -12.92 11.17
C GLU A 186 4.10 -13.05 12.56
N GLY A 187 3.51 -13.87 13.44
CA GLY A 187 4.02 -14.19 14.77
C GLY A 187 3.74 -13.14 15.84
N THR A 188 3.05 -12.05 15.50
CA THR A 188 2.56 -11.03 16.43
C THR A 188 1.11 -11.30 16.80
N ILE A 189 0.73 -10.92 18.02
CA ILE A 189 -0.65 -10.94 18.52
C ILE A 189 -1.00 -9.55 19.07
N PRO A 190 -2.26 -9.09 18.97
CA PRO A 190 -2.69 -7.83 19.54
C PRO A 190 -2.71 -7.90 21.07
N ASP A 191 -2.77 -6.74 21.73
CA ASP A 191 -3.04 -6.69 23.17
C ASP A 191 -4.44 -7.23 23.47
N MET A 192 -4.63 -7.78 24.67
CA MET A 192 -5.91 -8.38 25.07
C MET A 192 -6.03 -8.53 26.59
N THR A 193 -7.28 -8.62 27.06
CA THR A 193 -7.57 -8.89 28.47
C THR A 193 -7.16 -10.33 28.83
N SER A 194 -6.06 -10.47 29.58
CA SER A 194 -5.48 -11.76 29.93
C SER A 194 -4.58 -11.69 31.17
N LEU A 195 -4.35 -12.83 31.84
CA LEU A 195 -3.24 -13.00 32.77
C LEU A 195 -1.93 -12.84 32.02
N THR A 196 -0.94 -12.23 32.65
CA THR A 196 0.39 -12.03 32.06
C THR A 196 1.02 -13.35 31.63
N GLU A 197 0.89 -14.40 32.43
CA GLU A 197 1.46 -15.72 32.13
C GLU A 197 0.82 -16.36 30.88
N TYR A 198 -0.50 -16.26 30.74
CA TYR A 198 -1.23 -16.78 29.58
C TYR A 198 -0.88 -15.99 28.32
N TYR A 199 -0.84 -14.65 28.42
CA TYR A 199 -0.47 -13.79 27.29
C TYR A 199 0.95 -14.06 26.81
N VAL A 200 1.92 -14.14 27.73
CA VAL A 200 3.33 -14.44 27.39
C VAL A 200 3.48 -15.84 26.78
N SER A 201 2.75 -16.83 27.29
CA SER A 201 2.78 -18.19 26.74
C SER A 201 2.19 -18.23 25.33
N LEU A 202 1.05 -17.56 25.12
CA LEU A 202 0.42 -17.44 23.81
C LEU A 202 1.34 -16.73 22.81
N GLN A 203 1.95 -15.61 23.20
CA GLN A 203 2.91 -14.88 22.37
C GLN A 203 4.07 -15.77 21.93
N LYS A 204 4.64 -16.57 22.83
CA LYS A 204 5.73 -17.50 22.51
C LYS A 204 5.30 -18.57 21.50
N ILE A 205 4.06 -19.05 21.56
CA ILE A 205 3.51 -20.04 20.63
C ILE A 205 3.43 -19.46 19.20
N TYR A 206 2.91 -18.23 19.05
CA TYR A 206 2.88 -17.54 17.76
C TYR A 206 4.28 -17.24 17.22
N GLN A 207 5.19 -16.78 18.08
CA GLN A 207 6.59 -16.52 17.70
C GLN A 207 7.32 -17.79 17.26
N ALA A 208 7.11 -18.92 17.95
CA ALA A 208 7.70 -20.20 17.59
C ALA A 208 7.22 -20.70 16.23
N LYS A 209 5.91 -20.57 15.94
CA LYS A 209 5.36 -20.93 14.62
C LYS A 209 5.88 -20.03 13.51
N ALA A 210 5.95 -18.72 13.74
CA ALA A 210 6.54 -17.79 12.76
C ALA A 210 8.04 -18.07 12.50
N GLU A 211 8.79 -18.48 13.53
CA GLU A 211 10.19 -18.89 13.38
C GLU A 211 10.31 -20.20 12.58
N PHE A 212 9.44 -21.17 12.84
CA PHE A 212 9.37 -22.40 12.05
C PHE A 212 9.10 -22.11 10.56
N ASP A 213 8.12 -21.26 10.27
CA ASP A 213 7.80 -20.85 8.89
C ASP A 213 8.96 -20.10 8.23
N CYS A 214 9.64 -19.25 8.98
CA CYS A 214 10.82 -18.51 8.50
C CYS A 214 11.99 -19.44 8.15
N LEU A 215 12.22 -20.50 8.92
CA LEU A 215 13.27 -21.48 8.63
C LEU A 215 12.97 -22.28 7.36
N ALA A 216 11.70 -22.64 7.14
CA ALA A 216 11.27 -23.30 5.90
C ALA A 216 11.49 -22.37 4.68
N LEU A 217 11.11 -21.10 4.79
CA LEU A 217 11.37 -20.12 3.73
C LEU A 217 12.88 -19.94 3.48
N GLU A 218 13.69 -19.83 4.54
CA GLU A 218 15.15 -19.72 4.43
C GLU A 218 15.77 -20.91 3.68
N HIS A 219 15.26 -22.12 3.91
CA HIS A 219 15.69 -23.30 3.18
C HIS A 219 15.41 -23.16 1.67
N HIS A 220 14.19 -22.77 1.29
CA HIS A 220 13.83 -22.57 -0.13
C HIS A 220 14.67 -21.47 -0.77
N VAL A 221 14.91 -20.35 -0.08
CA VAL A 221 15.79 -19.26 -0.55
C VAL A 221 17.19 -19.78 -0.86
N LYS A 222 17.77 -20.56 0.05
CA LYS A 222 19.11 -21.13 -0.11
C LYS A 222 19.20 -22.10 -1.28
N GLU A 223 18.20 -22.94 -1.47
CA GLU A 223 18.16 -23.87 -2.61
C GLU A 223 18.01 -23.14 -3.94
N ILE A 224 17.14 -22.12 -4.02
CA ILE A 224 16.98 -21.29 -5.22
C ILE A 224 18.29 -20.57 -5.55
N LEU A 225 18.94 -19.94 -4.57
CA LEU A 225 20.22 -19.25 -4.76
C LEU A 225 21.29 -20.18 -5.35
N LYS A 226 21.40 -21.42 -4.82
CA LYS A 226 22.31 -22.44 -5.38
C LYS A 226 21.97 -22.77 -6.84
N GLN A 227 20.70 -22.96 -7.15
CA GLN A 227 20.24 -23.33 -8.50
C GLN A 227 20.56 -22.24 -9.53
N ILE A 228 20.41 -20.97 -9.16
CA ILE A 228 20.72 -19.83 -10.05
C ILE A 228 22.21 -19.41 -10.00
N GLY A 229 23.05 -20.15 -9.28
CA GLY A 229 24.49 -19.90 -9.19
C GLY A 229 24.89 -18.67 -8.37
N ARG A 230 24.04 -18.22 -7.44
CA ARG A 230 24.34 -17.17 -6.46
C ARG A 230 24.82 -17.79 -5.13
N ASP A 231 25.53 -17.00 -4.34
CA ASP A 231 25.94 -17.40 -2.98
C ASP A 231 24.68 -17.68 -2.12
N PRO A 232 24.54 -18.89 -1.53
CA PRO A 232 23.39 -19.26 -0.71
C PRO A 232 23.17 -18.38 0.52
N ASP A 233 24.22 -17.74 1.01
CA ASP A 233 24.16 -16.85 2.17
C ASP A 233 24.13 -15.35 1.77
N SER A 234 23.95 -15.04 0.49
CA SER A 234 23.87 -13.64 0.01
C SER A 234 22.65 -12.87 0.54
N ILE A 235 21.57 -13.58 0.90
CA ILE A 235 20.37 -13.00 1.51
C ILE A 235 20.38 -13.30 3.01
N SER A 236 20.51 -12.27 3.83
CA SER A 236 20.60 -12.44 5.29
C SER A 236 19.30 -12.98 5.90
N ARG A 237 19.43 -13.80 6.95
CA ARG A 237 18.28 -14.29 7.74
C ARG A 237 17.42 -13.17 8.32
N ALA A 238 18.03 -12.04 8.70
CA ALA A 238 17.28 -10.88 9.19
C ALA A 238 16.32 -10.33 8.13
N TYR A 239 16.76 -10.26 6.87
CA TYR A 239 15.93 -9.81 5.76
C TYR A 239 14.81 -10.80 5.43
N ILE A 240 15.10 -12.12 5.44
CA ILE A 240 14.11 -13.19 5.28
C ILE A 240 13.04 -13.10 6.37
N LYS A 241 13.44 -12.90 7.63
CA LYS A 241 12.51 -12.76 8.76
C LYS A 241 11.60 -11.54 8.61
N THR A 242 12.14 -10.40 8.17
CA THR A 242 11.34 -9.21 7.87
C THR A 242 10.36 -9.47 6.72
N PHE A 243 10.78 -10.22 5.69
CA PHE A 243 9.90 -10.63 4.60
C PHE A 243 8.75 -11.54 5.08
N CYS A 244 9.03 -12.59 5.87
CA CYS A 244 8.01 -13.47 6.44
C CYS A 244 6.96 -12.69 7.23
N LYS A 245 7.41 -11.79 8.11
CA LYS A 245 6.54 -10.94 8.94
C LYS A 245 5.61 -10.05 8.11
N ASN A 246 6.03 -9.65 6.92
CA ASN A 246 5.28 -8.75 6.06
C ASN A 246 4.78 -9.41 4.76
N SER A 247 4.77 -10.73 4.69
CA SER A 247 4.39 -11.48 3.48
C SER A 247 2.95 -11.17 3.01
N ARG A 248 2.04 -10.88 3.94
CA ARG A 248 0.66 -10.42 3.66
C ARG A 248 0.57 -8.95 3.22
N LYS A 249 1.66 -8.21 3.34
CA LYS A 249 1.72 -6.73 3.22
C LYS A 249 2.62 -6.31 2.05
N LEU A 250 3.12 -7.23 1.25
CA LEU A 250 3.98 -6.91 0.10
C LEU A 250 3.27 -5.99 -0.89
N ARG A 251 4.03 -5.08 -1.49
CA ARG A 251 3.55 -4.18 -2.54
C ARG A 251 4.62 -4.03 -3.62
N ILE A 252 4.16 -3.91 -4.86
CA ILE A 252 5.01 -3.58 -6.01
C ILE A 252 4.40 -2.36 -6.67
N CYS A 253 5.22 -1.34 -6.87
CA CYS A 253 4.82 -0.13 -7.57
C CYS A 253 5.57 -0.09 -8.91
N ARG A 254 4.84 -0.19 -10.02
CA ARG A 254 5.39 -0.03 -11.36
C ARG A 254 4.93 1.31 -11.91
N TYR A 255 5.88 2.16 -12.31
CA TYR A 255 5.57 3.50 -12.78
C TYR A 255 5.78 3.56 -14.29
N ARG A 256 4.92 4.34 -14.93
CA ARG A 256 5.06 4.63 -16.35
C ARG A 256 6.28 5.51 -16.57
N SER A 257 6.95 5.31 -17.70
CA SER A 257 7.99 6.24 -18.09
C SER A 257 7.38 7.57 -18.51
N PHE A 258 8.14 8.64 -18.31
CA PHE A 258 7.76 9.97 -18.77
C PHE A 258 7.45 9.99 -20.29
N LYS A 259 8.19 9.20 -21.08
CA LYS A 259 7.95 9.07 -22.51
C LYS A 259 6.54 8.54 -22.79
N GLU A 260 6.13 7.48 -22.09
CA GLU A 260 4.83 6.84 -22.27
C GLU A 260 3.67 7.73 -21.84
N GLU A 261 3.82 8.51 -20.78
CA GLU A 261 2.83 9.50 -20.34
C GLU A 261 2.56 10.55 -21.45
N PHE A 262 3.61 10.96 -22.18
CA PHE A 262 3.50 11.97 -23.23
C PHE A 262 3.05 11.40 -24.56
N SER A 263 3.54 10.22 -24.95
CA SER A 263 3.29 9.62 -26.26
C SER A 263 2.09 8.68 -26.30
N SER A 264 1.69 8.12 -25.16
CA SER A 264 0.61 7.16 -25.04
C SER A 264 -0.21 7.40 -23.76
N PRO A 265 -0.86 8.56 -23.61
CA PRO A 265 -1.64 8.88 -22.42
C PRO A 265 -2.80 7.90 -22.21
N ILE A 266 -3.19 7.65 -20.95
CA ILE A 266 -4.34 6.81 -20.61
C ILE A 266 -5.63 7.62 -20.81
N VAL A 267 -6.09 7.70 -22.06
CA VAL A 267 -7.21 8.58 -22.46
C VAL A 267 -8.47 8.33 -21.63
N SER A 268 -8.78 7.08 -21.28
CA SER A 268 -9.94 6.72 -20.46
C SER A 268 -9.89 7.32 -19.05
N GLU A 269 -8.72 7.28 -18.40
CA GLU A 269 -8.52 7.88 -17.08
C GLU A 269 -8.59 9.39 -17.17
N ILE A 270 -7.99 9.98 -18.20
CA ILE A 270 -8.02 11.43 -18.40
C ILE A 270 -9.46 11.93 -18.61
N GLN A 271 -10.24 11.25 -19.44
CA GLN A 271 -11.67 11.55 -19.63
C GLN A 271 -12.46 11.43 -18.31
N ARG A 272 -12.15 10.42 -17.48
CA ARG A 272 -12.73 10.25 -16.16
C ARG A 272 -12.40 11.44 -15.24
N TYR A 273 -11.14 11.86 -15.15
CA TYR A 273 -10.73 13.00 -14.33
C TYR A 273 -11.35 14.33 -14.80
N PHE A 274 -11.59 14.50 -16.10
CA PHE A 274 -12.30 15.68 -16.63
C PHE A 274 -13.78 15.71 -16.28
N SER A 275 -14.41 14.54 -16.22
CA SER A 275 -15.85 14.41 -15.94
C SER A 275 -16.16 14.47 -14.45
N ASP A 276 -15.16 14.25 -13.60
CA ASP A 276 -15.24 14.31 -12.16
C ASP A 276 -14.94 15.74 -11.68
N GLU A 277 -15.95 16.43 -11.13
CA GLU A 277 -15.82 17.81 -10.65
C GLU A 277 -14.70 17.96 -9.61
N ASP A 278 -14.49 16.97 -8.75
CA ASP A 278 -13.46 17.01 -7.71
C ASP A 278 -12.04 16.80 -8.26
N CYS A 279 -11.88 16.10 -9.38
CA CYS A 279 -10.57 15.88 -10.01
C CYS A 279 -10.27 16.86 -11.15
N SER A 280 -11.30 17.49 -11.70
CA SER A 280 -11.22 18.32 -12.91
C SER A 280 -10.18 19.42 -12.81
N TYR A 281 -10.06 20.06 -11.64
CA TYR A 281 -9.08 21.12 -11.40
C TYR A 281 -7.64 20.64 -11.60
N ALA A 282 -7.33 19.43 -11.12
CA ALA A 282 -5.98 18.87 -11.17
C ALA A 282 -5.61 18.52 -12.61
N MET A 283 -6.55 17.95 -13.36
CA MET A 283 -6.33 17.65 -14.77
C MET A 283 -6.22 18.91 -15.64
N ASN A 284 -7.07 19.91 -15.41
CA ASN A 284 -6.97 21.20 -16.07
C ASN A 284 -5.59 21.84 -15.79
N PHE A 285 -5.14 21.81 -14.54
CA PHE A 285 -3.83 22.33 -14.17
C PHE A 285 -2.68 21.58 -14.84
N TYR A 286 -2.72 20.24 -14.87
CA TYR A 286 -1.72 19.42 -15.56
C TYR A 286 -1.57 19.80 -17.04
N ILE A 287 -2.68 19.97 -17.76
CA ILE A 287 -2.66 20.37 -19.17
C ILE A 287 -2.13 21.79 -19.33
N LEU A 288 -2.53 22.70 -18.45
CA LEU A 288 -2.04 24.07 -18.49
C LEU A 288 -0.53 24.15 -18.19
N LEU A 289 0.02 23.31 -17.32
CA LEU A 289 1.46 23.21 -17.12
C LEU A 289 2.19 22.81 -18.42
N ARG A 290 1.70 21.77 -19.10
CA ARG A 290 2.25 21.37 -20.41
C ARG A 290 2.15 22.49 -21.45
N ALA A 291 1.05 23.25 -21.41
CA ALA A 291 0.85 24.40 -22.29
C ALA A 291 1.78 25.57 -21.95
N VAL A 292 2.02 25.83 -20.67
CA VAL A 292 2.98 26.84 -20.18
C VAL A 292 4.39 26.48 -20.66
N ASP A 293 4.83 25.24 -20.51
CA ASP A 293 6.15 24.80 -20.98
C ASP A 293 6.31 24.99 -22.49
N ARG A 294 5.27 24.65 -23.28
CA ARG A 294 5.28 24.83 -24.74
C ARG A 294 5.28 26.31 -25.12
N LEU A 295 4.50 27.14 -24.44
CA LEU A 295 4.48 28.57 -24.66
C LEU A 295 5.84 29.20 -24.30
N ALA A 296 6.45 28.77 -23.19
CA ALA A 296 7.76 29.23 -22.77
C ALA A 296 8.87 28.84 -23.75
N ALA A 297 8.80 27.64 -24.35
CA ALA A 297 9.69 27.25 -25.42
C ALA A 297 9.55 28.14 -26.67
N ASN A 298 8.33 28.56 -27.02
CA ASN A 298 8.06 29.39 -28.19
C ASN A 298 8.46 30.87 -28.00
N TYR A 299 8.27 31.41 -26.79
CA TYR A 299 8.48 32.83 -26.50
C TYR A 299 9.71 33.12 -25.63
N SER A 300 10.46 32.08 -25.20
CA SER A 300 11.61 32.17 -24.29
C SER A 300 11.31 32.88 -22.96
N ARG A 301 10.04 32.83 -22.51
CA ARG A 301 9.58 33.37 -21.24
C ARG A 301 8.30 32.69 -20.77
N LEU A 302 8.06 32.63 -19.47
CA LEU A 302 6.78 32.15 -18.92
C LEU A 302 5.65 33.17 -19.21
N PRO A 303 4.39 32.72 -19.32
CA PRO A 303 3.24 33.61 -19.46
C PRO A 303 3.06 34.50 -18.23
N GLY A 304 2.69 35.77 -18.47
CA GLY A 304 2.35 36.75 -17.45
C GLY A 304 3.50 37.21 -16.56
N ILE A 305 4.76 37.02 -16.99
CA ILE A 305 5.93 37.63 -16.32
C ILE A 305 5.83 39.16 -16.32
N PHE A 306 5.30 39.74 -17.41
CA PHE A 306 5.14 41.18 -17.56
C PHE A 306 3.66 41.54 -17.50
N ASP A 307 3.30 42.42 -16.58
CA ASP A 307 1.91 42.86 -16.36
C ASP A 307 1.27 43.40 -17.66
N SER A 308 2.05 44.06 -18.51
CA SER A 308 1.59 44.61 -19.79
C SER A 308 1.25 43.56 -20.84
N GLU A 309 1.68 42.31 -20.67
CA GLU A 309 1.54 41.23 -21.67
C GLU A 309 0.53 40.16 -21.24
N ILE A 310 -0.06 40.26 -20.04
CA ILE A 310 -1.03 39.30 -19.51
C ILE A 310 -2.23 39.14 -20.46
N ASP A 311 -2.77 40.24 -20.96
CA ASP A 311 -3.94 40.23 -21.87
C ASP A 311 -3.63 39.57 -23.21
N GLU A 312 -2.35 39.58 -23.65
CA GLU A 312 -1.90 38.86 -24.85
C GLU A 312 -1.58 37.39 -24.56
N ASP A 313 -1.05 37.10 -23.37
CA ASP A 313 -0.64 35.75 -22.98
C ASP A 313 -1.81 34.82 -22.70
N ILE A 314 -2.92 35.33 -22.16
CA ILE A 314 -4.14 34.54 -21.90
C ILE A 314 -4.65 33.84 -23.18
N PRO A 315 -4.94 34.54 -24.30
CA PRO A 315 -5.40 33.88 -25.52
C PRO A 315 -4.33 32.99 -26.17
N ARG A 316 -3.04 33.32 -26.02
CA ARG A 316 -1.93 32.46 -26.48
C ARG A 316 -1.89 31.14 -25.70
N LEU A 317 -1.90 31.20 -24.37
CA LEU A 317 -1.92 30.03 -23.50
C LEU A 317 -3.13 29.14 -23.77
N LYS A 318 -4.32 29.74 -23.95
CA LYS A 318 -5.55 29.03 -24.31
C LYS A 318 -5.39 28.26 -25.63
N THR A 319 -4.81 28.88 -26.65
CA THR A 319 -4.58 28.25 -27.96
C THR A 319 -3.63 27.07 -27.85
N VAL A 320 -2.52 27.26 -27.12
CA VAL A 320 -1.52 26.21 -26.89
C VAL A 320 -2.12 25.05 -26.09
N ALA A 321 -2.91 25.34 -25.06
CA ALA A 321 -3.54 24.32 -24.22
C ALA A 321 -4.60 23.51 -24.98
N ALA A 322 -5.36 24.14 -25.90
CA ALA A 322 -6.26 23.42 -26.80
C ALA A 322 -5.52 22.46 -27.75
N SER A 323 -4.32 22.83 -28.22
CA SER A 323 -3.46 21.93 -28.99
C SER A 323 -3.00 20.72 -28.15
N VAL A 324 -2.60 20.95 -26.90
CA VAL A 324 -2.21 19.86 -25.97
C VAL A 324 -3.37 18.90 -25.73
N LEU A 325 -4.59 19.42 -25.51
CA LEU A 325 -5.80 18.61 -25.35
C LEU A 325 -6.06 17.71 -26.56
N SER A 326 -5.96 18.27 -27.77
CA SER A 326 -6.21 17.52 -29.00
C SER A 326 -5.18 16.41 -29.21
N GLU A 327 -3.90 16.68 -28.92
CA GLU A 327 -2.83 15.67 -28.94
C GLU A 327 -3.04 14.55 -27.92
N MET A 328 -3.65 14.85 -26.77
CA MET A 328 -4.00 13.86 -25.75
C MET A 328 -5.31 13.09 -26.07
N GLY A 329 -5.93 13.34 -27.23
CA GLY A 329 -7.15 12.65 -27.65
C GLY A 329 -8.45 13.17 -27.03
N LEU A 330 -8.43 14.37 -26.42
CA LEU A 330 -9.55 14.97 -25.69
C LEU A 330 -10.28 16.00 -26.55
N ASN A 331 -10.72 15.58 -27.73
CA ASN A 331 -11.43 16.45 -28.66
C ASN A 331 -12.82 16.78 -28.10
N GLY A 332 -13.01 18.00 -27.60
CA GLY A 332 -14.29 18.50 -27.04
C GLY A 332 -14.27 18.80 -25.54
N ALA A 333 -13.19 18.49 -24.82
CA ALA A 333 -13.02 18.94 -23.43
C ALA A 333 -12.74 20.45 -23.39
N SER A 334 -13.43 21.18 -22.51
CA SER A 334 -13.19 22.61 -22.28
C SER A 334 -12.30 22.82 -21.06
N LEU A 335 -11.27 23.65 -21.20
CA LEU A 335 -10.46 24.09 -20.07
C LEU A 335 -11.18 25.17 -19.27
N SER A 336 -10.95 25.19 -17.95
CA SER A 336 -11.39 26.28 -17.09
C SER A 336 -10.74 27.60 -17.53
N GLN A 337 -11.57 28.54 -17.97
CA GLN A 337 -11.12 29.86 -18.41
C GLN A 337 -10.50 30.64 -17.24
N ASP A 338 -11.07 30.49 -16.04
CA ASP A 338 -10.57 31.13 -14.83
C ASP A 338 -9.17 30.62 -14.48
N LEU A 339 -8.93 29.32 -14.65
CA LEU A 339 -7.60 28.74 -14.41
C LEU A 339 -6.58 29.20 -15.45
N VAL A 340 -6.95 29.33 -16.73
CA VAL A 340 -6.06 29.89 -17.77
C VAL A 340 -5.61 31.31 -17.38
N THR A 341 -6.56 32.16 -16.97
CA THR A 341 -6.27 33.52 -16.52
C THR A 341 -5.39 33.53 -15.28
N GLU A 342 -5.67 32.65 -14.30
CA GLU A 342 -4.88 32.55 -13.08
C GLU A 342 -3.45 32.06 -13.35
N MET A 343 -3.24 31.14 -14.31
CA MET A 343 -1.91 30.69 -14.72
C MET A 343 -1.04 31.82 -15.27
N CYS A 344 -1.62 32.71 -16.07
CA CYS A 344 -0.94 33.94 -16.50
C CYS A 344 -0.70 34.88 -15.32
N ARG A 345 -1.69 35.08 -14.45
CA ARG A 345 -1.56 35.93 -13.26
C ARG A 345 -0.47 35.47 -12.30
N PHE A 346 -0.18 34.17 -12.23
CA PHE A 346 0.94 33.67 -11.43
C PHE A 346 2.30 34.17 -11.92
N GLY A 347 2.45 34.50 -13.20
CA GLY A 347 3.66 35.14 -13.75
C GLY A 347 4.95 34.36 -13.49
N GLY A 348 4.88 33.03 -13.37
CA GLY A 348 6.05 32.23 -13.01
C GLY A 348 6.46 32.30 -11.54
N ALA A 349 5.63 32.86 -10.64
CA ALA A 349 5.97 33.01 -9.23
C ALA A 349 6.13 31.66 -8.51
N GLU A 350 7.06 31.61 -7.56
CA GLU A 350 7.25 30.49 -6.65
C GLU A 350 6.89 30.94 -5.23
N ILE A 351 5.71 30.53 -4.76
CA ILE A 351 5.19 30.98 -3.46
C ILE A 351 5.76 30.11 -2.35
N HIS A 352 6.49 30.72 -1.41
CA HIS A 352 7.22 30.00 -0.37
C HIS A 352 6.38 28.97 0.42
N PRO A 353 5.17 29.28 0.92
CA PRO A 353 4.30 28.27 1.55
C PRO A 353 3.99 27.04 0.69
N VAL A 354 3.79 27.22 -0.62
CA VAL A 354 3.52 26.12 -1.56
C VAL A 354 4.79 25.31 -1.79
N ALA A 355 5.93 25.99 -1.91
CA ALA A 355 7.25 25.36 -2.01
C ALA A 355 7.58 24.52 -0.76
N ALA A 356 7.30 25.06 0.43
CA ALA A 356 7.50 24.35 1.69
C ALA A 356 6.60 23.11 1.79
N PHE A 357 5.33 23.22 1.38
CA PHE A 357 4.40 22.09 1.34
C PHE A 357 4.90 20.96 0.44
N ILE A 358 5.23 21.27 -0.83
CA ILE A 358 5.70 20.25 -1.76
C ILE A 358 7.07 19.69 -1.36
N GLY A 359 7.93 20.49 -0.74
CA GLY A 359 9.18 20.02 -0.14
C GLY A 359 8.95 18.97 0.94
N GLY A 360 7.93 19.16 1.79
CA GLY A 360 7.48 18.16 2.76
C GLY A 360 7.03 16.86 2.11
N VAL A 361 6.12 16.93 1.12
CA VAL A 361 5.64 15.75 0.39
C VAL A 361 6.79 15.03 -0.32
N ALA A 362 7.60 15.75 -1.10
CA ALA A 362 8.71 15.17 -1.86
C ALA A 362 9.75 14.52 -0.94
N SER A 363 10.12 15.16 0.17
CA SER A 363 11.06 14.57 1.12
C SER A 363 10.56 13.25 1.71
N GLN A 364 9.27 13.16 2.04
CA GLN A 364 8.67 11.92 2.52
C GLN A 364 8.68 10.84 1.44
N GLU A 365 8.33 11.17 0.19
CA GLU A 365 8.40 10.21 -0.92
C GLU A 365 9.84 9.71 -1.17
N VAL A 366 10.85 10.58 -1.03
CA VAL A 366 12.27 10.14 -1.07
C VAL A 366 12.57 9.16 0.05
N ILE A 367 12.13 9.45 1.29
CA ILE A 367 12.36 8.55 2.43
C ILE A 367 11.73 7.18 2.15
N LYS A 368 10.50 7.12 1.63
CA LYS A 368 9.86 5.85 1.26
C LYS A 368 10.69 5.07 0.25
N LEU A 369 11.13 5.73 -0.82
CA LEU A 369 11.93 5.11 -1.88
C LEU A 369 13.30 4.60 -1.39
N VAL A 370 13.97 5.36 -0.51
CA VAL A 370 15.28 4.98 0.02
C VAL A 370 15.16 3.84 1.04
N THR A 371 14.18 3.93 1.93
CA THR A 371 13.99 2.94 3.00
C THR A 371 13.29 1.67 2.51
N LYS A 372 12.64 1.72 1.33
CA LYS A 372 11.72 0.67 0.85
C LYS A 372 10.62 0.35 1.87
N GLN A 373 10.22 1.36 2.65
CA GLN A 373 9.13 1.29 3.62
C GLN A 373 8.02 2.26 3.22
N PHE A 374 6.78 1.88 3.51
CA PHE A 374 5.55 2.51 3.01
C PHE A 374 5.44 2.50 1.48
N VAL A 375 4.22 2.72 0.99
CA VAL A 375 3.95 2.76 -0.45
C VAL A 375 4.16 4.19 -0.96
N PRO A 376 5.07 4.42 -1.93
CA PRO A 376 5.20 5.73 -2.56
C PRO A 376 4.00 6.05 -3.46
N LEU A 377 3.78 7.33 -3.73
CA LEU A 377 2.65 7.80 -4.55
C LEU A 377 2.74 7.24 -5.98
N GLY A 378 1.69 6.53 -6.42
CA GLY A 378 1.56 6.07 -7.79
C GLY A 378 0.97 7.15 -8.70
N GLY A 379 1.77 7.69 -9.63
CA GLY A 379 1.33 8.68 -10.62
C GLY A 379 1.81 10.10 -10.33
N THR A 380 1.05 11.09 -10.80
CA THR A 380 1.35 12.52 -10.70
C THR A 380 0.50 13.17 -9.63
N PHE A 381 1.12 13.56 -8.53
CA PHE A 381 0.52 14.32 -7.44
C PHE A 381 0.41 15.80 -7.82
N ILE A 382 -0.76 16.38 -7.59
CA ILE A 382 -1.06 17.79 -7.84
C ILE A 382 -1.68 18.39 -6.59
N PHE A 383 -1.20 19.57 -6.20
CA PHE A 383 -1.75 20.35 -5.10
C PHE A 383 -2.21 21.72 -5.59
N ASN A 384 -3.44 22.07 -5.20
CA ASN A 384 -4.06 23.36 -5.41
C ASN A 384 -4.09 24.12 -4.08
N GLY A 385 -3.21 25.11 -3.93
CA GLY A 385 -3.12 25.98 -2.77
C GLY A 385 -4.16 27.10 -2.72
N ILE A 386 -5.05 27.22 -3.71
CA ILE A 386 -6.22 28.11 -3.65
C ILE A 386 -7.29 27.46 -2.77
N ASP A 387 -7.63 26.21 -3.05
CA ASP A 387 -8.71 25.47 -2.38
C ASP A 387 -8.21 24.47 -1.32
N LEU A 388 -6.89 24.37 -1.16
CA LEU A 388 -6.22 23.42 -0.26
C LEU A 388 -6.58 21.95 -0.56
N LYS A 389 -6.74 21.62 -1.85
CA LYS A 389 -7.03 20.26 -2.34
C LYS A 389 -5.80 19.63 -2.99
N SER A 390 -5.67 18.31 -2.87
CA SER A 390 -4.67 17.53 -3.61
C SER A 390 -5.29 16.32 -4.30
N GLN A 391 -4.70 15.93 -5.43
CA GLN A 391 -5.14 14.79 -6.23
C GLN A 391 -3.92 14.06 -6.78
N VAL A 392 -4.01 12.73 -6.88
CA VAL A 392 -3.04 11.91 -7.61
C VAL A 392 -3.68 11.47 -8.92
N LEU A 393 -3.02 11.75 -10.02
CA LEU A 393 -3.46 11.41 -11.38
C LEU A 393 -2.64 10.24 -11.92
N VAL A 394 -3.31 9.22 -12.42
CA VAL A 394 -2.70 8.13 -13.20
C VAL A 394 -2.87 8.49 -14.67
N LEU A 395 -1.77 8.91 -15.31
CA LEU A 395 -1.75 9.55 -16.63
C LEU A 395 -1.19 8.64 -17.72
#